data_AF-A0A4U3JZB0-F1
#
_entry.id   AF-A0A4U3JZB0-F1
#
_cell.length_a   1.000
_cell.length_b   1.000
_cell.length_c   1.000
_cell.angle_alpha   90.00
_cell.angle_beta   90.00
_cell.angle_gamma   90.00
#
_symmetry.space_group_name_H-M   'P 1'
#
loop_
_entity.id
_entity.type
_entity.pdbx_description
1 polymer ?
#
loop_
_entity_poly.entity_id
_entity_poly.type
_entity_poly.pdbx_seq_one_letter_code
_entity_poly.pdbx_strand_id
1 'polypeptide(L)'
;EVQMEIDQYMQPEEELIGDMSKNILKLSEAFSEPILTEDAQDYLETLQEKLTIKEVKTSTIENRLHPLEIVQTLQEKTTNEMTVTVDVGSHYIWMARHFRSYEPRHLLFSNGMQTLGVALPWAISAALVRPNTQIISVSGDGGFLFSAQEFEPAVRLMQNIVHIIWNDGIYDMVKFMS
;
A
#
# COMPACT_ATOMS: atom_id res chain seq x y z
N GLU A 1 2.75 -25.42 -9.99
CA GLU A 1 2.15 -25.21 -8.66
C GLU A 1 3.19 -25.63 -7.63
N VAL A 2 3.42 -24.80 -6.62
CA VAL A 2 4.46 -25.02 -5.61
C VAL A 2 3.74 -25.48 -4.35
N GLN A 3 4.13 -26.64 -3.82
CA GLN A 3 3.65 -27.10 -2.51
C GLN A 3 4.11 -26.14 -1.41
N MET A 4 3.33 -26.07 -0.35
CA MET A 4 3.61 -25.17 0.75
C MET A 4 4.88 -25.63 1.52
N GLU A 5 5.74 -24.69 1.91
CA GLU A 5 6.93 -24.97 2.71
C GLU A 5 6.56 -25.05 4.19
N ILE A 6 6.44 -26.28 4.70
CA ILE A 6 6.02 -26.55 6.08
C ILE A 6 7.07 -26.01 7.07
N ASP A 7 6.63 -25.20 8.03
CA ASP A 7 7.44 -24.74 9.15
C ASP A 7 6.77 -25.04 10.51
N GLN A 8 7.37 -24.57 11.61
CA GLN A 8 6.85 -24.81 12.97
C GLN A 8 5.54 -24.07 13.27
N TYR A 9 5.22 -23.04 12.50
CA TYR A 9 4.08 -22.14 12.68
C TYR A 9 3.00 -22.31 11.60
N MET A 10 3.28 -23.04 10.52
CA MET A 10 2.36 -23.25 9.40
C MET A 10 2.35 -24.71 8.94
N GLN A 11 1.36 -25.45 9.47
CA GLN A 11 1.14 -26.89 9.23
C GLN A 11 -0.34 -27.10 8.88
N PRO A 12 -0.75 -26.95 7.61
CA PRO A 12 -2.13 -27.06 7.19
C PRO A 12 -2.60 -28.51 7.33
N GLU A 13 -3.82 -28.69 7.82
CA GLU A 13 -4.47 -30.00 7.85
C GLU A 13 -4.87 -30.45 6.44
N GLU A 14 -5.22 -29.48 5.58
CA GLU A 14 -5.69 -29.71 4.21
C GLU A 14 -5.06 -28.69 3.25
N GLU A 15 -4.65 -29.15 2.07
CA GLU A 15 -4.07 -28.30 1.02
C GLU A 15 -4.92 -28.31 -0.25
N LEU A 16 -5.44 -27.14 -0.63
CA LEU A 16 -6.16 -26.96 -1.89
C LEU A 16 -5.21 -26.41 -2.97
N ILE A 17 -4.44 -27.31 -3.58
CA ILE A 17 -3.45 -26.98 -4.61
C ILE A 17 -4.15 -26.80 -5.97
N GLY A 18 -3.87 -25.69 -6.65
CA GLY A 18 -4.45 -25.39 -7.96
C GLY A 18 -4.38 -23.92 -8.34
N ASP A 19 -5.06 -23.56 -9.44
CA ASP A 19 -5.35 -22.18 -9.78
C ASP A 19 -6.24 -21.53 -8.71
N MET A 20 -5.72 -20.48 -8.06
CA MET A 20 -6.39 -19.80 -6.95
C MET A 20 -7.78 -19.27 -7.33
N SER A 21 -7.91 -18.67 -8.52
CA SER A 21 -9.19 -18.11 -8.98
C SER A 21 -10.25 -19.19 -9.18
N LYS A 22 -9.89 -20.31 -9.82
CA LYS A 22 -10.79 -21.46 -10.02
C LYS A 22 -11.16 -22.12 -8.70
N ASN A 23 -10.22 -22.24 -7.77
CA ASN A 23 -10.46 -22.83 -6.45
C ASN A 23 -11.43 -21.97 -5.62
N ILE A 24 -11.21 -20.65 -5.56
CA ILE A 24 -12.11 -19.72 -4.87
C ILE A 24 -13.50 -19.74 -5.51
N LEU A 25 -13.60 -19.75 -6.85
CA LEU A 25 -14.89 -19.80 -7.54
C LEU A 25 -15.69 -21.06 -7.16
N LYS A 26 -15.06 -22.24 -7.23
CA LYS A 26 -15.72 -23.50 -6.85
C LYS A 26 -16.14 -23.53 -5.37
N LEU A 27 -15.32 -22.97 -4.48
CA LEU A 27 -15.69 -22.84 -3.07
C LEU A 27 -16.90 -21.91 -2.91
N SER A 28 -16.92 -20.77 -3.60
CA SER A 28 -18.04 -19.84 -3.55
C SER A 28 -19.35 -20.42 -4.10
N GLU A 29 -19.27 -21.34 -5.06
CA GLU A 29 -20.45 -22.08 -5.57
C GLU A 29 -20.97 -23.11 -4.56
N ALA A 30 -20.10 -23.65 -3.69
CA ALA A 30 -20.45 -24.65 -2.69
C ALA A 30 -21.12 -24.07 -1.44
N PHE A 31 -20.92 -22.78 -1.16
CA PHE A 31 -21.51 -22.09 0.00
C PHE A 31 -22.46 -20.98 -0.45
N SER A 32 -23.75 -21.13 -0.15
CA SER A 32 -24.78 -20.14 -0.56
C SER A 32 -24.88 -18.93 0.38
N GLU A 33 -24.52 -19.09 1.65
CA GLU A 33 -24.60 -18.03 2.67
C GLU A 33 -23.38 -18.10 3.61
N PRO A 34 -22.91 -16.95 4.12
CA PRO A 34 -21.86 -16.94 5.13
C PRO A 34 -22.37 -17.57 6.44
N ILE A 35 -21.61 -18.53 6.97
CA ILE A 35 -21.89 -19.14 8.27
C ILE A 35 -21.19 -18.30 9.34
N LEU A 36 -21.95 -17.50 10.09
CA LEU A 36 -21.44 -16.67 11.18
C LEU A 36 -22.02 -17.17 12.51
N THR A 37 -21.16 -17.64 13.41
CA THR A 37 -21.54 -17.95 14.79
C THR A 37 -21.64 -16.68 15.62
N GLU A 38 -22.34 -16.74 16.76
CA GLU A 38 -22.46 -15.62 17.70
C GLU A 38 -21.06 -15.14 18.17
N ASP A 39 -20.20 -16.07 18.58
CA ASP A 39 -18.80 -15.76 18.94
C ASP A 39 -18.02 -15.05 17.82
N ALA A 40 -18.26 -15.43 16.55
CA ALA A 40 -17.59 -14.80 15.42
C ALA A 40 -18.14 -13.39 15.16
N GLN A 41 -19.43 -13.17 15.37
CA GLN A 41 -20.04 -11.84 15.27
C GLN A 41 -19.48 -10.91 16.36
N ASP A 42 -19.45 -11.34 17.61
CA ASP A 42 -18.87 -10.59 18.72
C ASP A 42 -17.40 -10.24 18.43
N TYR A 43 -16.63 -11.21 17.94
CA TYR A 43 -15.23 -10.98 17.57
C TYR A 43 -15.09 -9.93 16.46
N LEU A 44 -15.91 -10.00 15.40
CA LEU A 44 -15.92 -9.03 14.31
C LEU A 44 -16.30 -7.63 14.80
N GLU A 45 -17.26 -7.50 15.71
CA GLU A 45 -17.61 -6.22 16.34
C GLU A 45 -16.41 -5.62 17.08
N THR A 46 -15.69 -6.42 17.89
CA THR A 46 -14.48 -5.91 18.58
C THR A 46 -13.39 -5.43 17.61
N LEU A 47 -13.24 -6.08 16.45
CA LEU A 47 -12.29 -5.66 15.42
C LEU A 47 -12.75 -4.38 14.74
N GLN A 48 -14.04 -4.26 14.44
CA GLN A 48 -14.62 -3.07 13.84
C GLN A 48 -14.47 -1.86 14.76
N GLU A 49 -14.68 -2.00 16.07
CA GLU A 49 -14.43 -0.95 17.05
C GLU A 49 -12.95 -0.50 17.03
N LYS A 50 -12.00 -1.43 17.08
CA LYS A 50 -10.56 -1.12 17.01
C LYS A 50 -10.14 -0.40 15.73
N LEU A 51 -10.79 -0.71 14.61
CA LEU A 51 -10.54 -0.06 13.32
C LEU A 51 -11.20 1.32 13.21
N THR A 52 -12.31 1.54 13.93
CA THR A 52 -13.15 2.76 13.87
C THR A 52 -12.75 3.81 14.89
N ILE A 53 -12.14 3.43 16.02
CA ILE A 53 -11.57 4.39 17.00
C ILE A 53 -10.37 5.09 16.34
N LYS A 54 -10.64 6.25 15.72
CA LYS A 54 -9.74 6.92 14.78
C LYS A 54 -9.62 8.43 14.96
N GLU A 55 -9.86 8.96 16.16
CA GLU A 55 -9.34 10.30 16.47
C GLU A 55 -7.90 10.19 16.95
N VAL A 56 -6.99 10.02 15.99
CA VAL A 56 -5.60 10.40 16.26
C VAL A 56 -5.61 11.91 16.34
N LYS A 57 -5.47 12.46 17.55
CA LYS A 57 -5.24 13.90 17.74
C LYS A 57 -4.00 14.27 16.94
N THR A 58 -4.20 14.94 15.81
CA THR A 58 -3.08 15.49 15.06
C THR A 58 -2.57 16.67 15.87
N SER A 59 -1.36 16.56 16.41
CA SER A 59 -0.70 17.70 17.01
C SER A 59 -0.18 18.56 15.87
N THR A 60 -0.81 19.71 15.65
CA THR A 60 -0.31 20.71 14.71
C THR A 60 0.95 21.34 15.30
N ILE A 61 2.11 20.89 14.83
CA ILE A 61 3.38 21.58 15.05
C ILE A 61 3.50 22.61 13.92
N GLU A 62 3.84 23.85 14.25
CA GLU A 62 3.98 24.93 13.27
C GLU A 62 4.93 24.53 12.12
N ASN A 63 4.49 24.71 10.88
CA ASN A 63 5.21 24.35 9.64
C ASN A 63 5.54 22.85 9.46
N ARG A 64 4.82 21.94 10.12
CA ARG A 64 4.92 20.49 9.87
C ARG A 64 3.53 19.87 9.73
N LEU A 65 3.41 18.92 8.82
CA LEU A 65 2.18 18.15 8.65
C LEU A 65 2.27 16.84 9.42
N HIS A 66 1.17 16.46 10.07
CA HIS A 66 1.10 15.12 10.64
C HIS A 66 0.97 14.09 9.50
N PRO A 67 1.68 12.94 9.53
CA PRO A 67 1.59 11.90 8.50
C PRO A 67 0.16 11.51 8.07
N LEU A 68 -0.74 11.39 9.05
CA LEU A 68 -2.15 11.07 8.76
C LEU A 68 -2.87 12.14 7.94
N GLU A 69 -2.56 13.42 8.16
CA GLU A 69 -3.15 14.51 7.37
C GLU A 69 -2.73 14.39 5.91
N ILE A 70 -1.46 14.03 5.68
CA ILE A 70 -0.94 13.78 4.32
C ILE A 70 -1.69 12.61 3.69
N VAL A 71 -1.82 11.47 4.39
CA VAL A 71 -2.50 10.28 3.86
C VAL A 71 -3.99 10.52 3.61
N GLN A 72 -4.68 11.22 4.52
CA GLN A 72 -6.10 11.56 4.38
C GLN A 72 -6.32 12.52 3.20
N THR A 73 -5.52 13.59 3.12
CA THR A 73 -5.59 14.53 1.99
C THR A 73 -5.31 13.80 0.67
N LEU A 74 -4.34 12.90 0.66
CA LEU A 74 -4.03 12.11 -0.52
C LEU A 74 -5.19 11.18 -0.90
N GLN A 75 -5.82 10.51 0.09
CA GLN A 75 -6.98 9.66 -0.12
C GLN A 75 -8.16 10.42 -0.74
N GLU A 76 -8.42 11.65 -0.29
CA GLU A 76 -9.50 12.51 -0.81
C GLU A 76 -9.24 12.99 -2.25
N LYS A 77 -7.97 13.10 -2.65
CA LYS A 77 -7.57 13.56 -3.99
C LYS A 77 -7.33 12.42 -4.98
N THR A 78 -7.23 11.18 -4.52
CA THR A 78 -6.98 10.02 -5.37
C THR A 78 -8.30 9.38 -5.80
N THR A 79 -8.47 9.15 -7.11
CA THR A 79 -9.60 8.35 -7.64
C THR A 79 -9.20 6.89 -7.79
N ASN A 80 -10.17 5.99 -7.95
CA ASN A 80 -9.92 4.55 -8.05
C ASN A 80 -9.08 4.15 -9.28
N GLU A 81 -9.09 4.97 -10.33
CA GLU A 81 -8.34 4.76 -11.57
C GLU A 81 -6.86 5.19 -11.47
N MET A 82 -6.53 5.99 -10.46
CA MET A 82 -5.16 6.45 -10.24
C MET A 82 -4.32 5.33 -9.64
N THR A 83 -3.10 5.17 -10.14
CA THR A 83 -2.13 4.26 -9.53
C THR A 83 -1.24 5.03 -8.56
N VAL A 84 -1.08 4.50 -7.36
CA VAL A 84 -0.19 5.02 -6.32
C VAL A 84 0.98 4.07 -6.12
N THR A 85 2.20 4.55 -6.31
CA THR A 85 3.43 3.82 -6.00
C THR A 85 4.04 4.37 -4.73
N VAL A 86 4.52 3.51 -3.85
CA VAL A 86 5.06 3.91 -2.55
C VAL A 86 6.45 3.32 -2.35
N ASP A 87 7.38 4.19 -2.00
CA ASP A 87 8.76 3.83 -1.67
C ASP A 87 8.85 3.25 -0.25
N VAL A 88 10.06 2.90 0.15
CA VAL A 88 10.34 2.32 1.47
C VAL A 88 10.84 3.41 2.42
N GLY A 89 10.34 3.40 3.66
CA GLY A 89 10.67 4.40 4.69
C GLY A 89 9.54 4.54 5.70
N SER A 90 9.62 5.44 6.67
CA SER A 90 8.54 5.63 7.66
C SER A 90 7.18 5.93 7.01
N HIS A 91 7.18 6.68 5.90
CA HIS A 91 5.99 6.97 5.09
C HIS A 91 5.32 5.70 4.54
N TYR A 92 6.07 4.64 4.24
CA TYR A 92 5.54 3.33 3.83
C TYR A 92 4.54 2.80 4.85
N ILE A 93 4.87 2.87 6.14
CA ILE A 93 4.04 2.33 7.22
C ILE A 93 2.72 3.12 7.33
N TRP A 94 2.79 4.44 7.23
CA TRP A 94 1.61 5.30 7.25
C TRP A 94 0.70 5.05 6.05
N MET A 95 1.28 4.95 4.85
CA MET A 95 0.55 4.61 3.62
C MET A 95 -0.09 3.21 3.74
N ALA A 96 0.66 2.19 4.15
CA ALA A 96 0.15 0.81 4.27
C ALA A 96 -0.98 0.69 5.30
N ARG A 97 -0.91 1.43 6.42
CA ARG A 97 -1.93 1.38 7.47
C ARG A 97 -3.18 2.20 7.16
N HIS A 98 -3.04 3.34 6.51
CA HIS A 98 -4.12 4.35 6.44
C HIS A 98 -4.61 4.66 5.04
N PHE A 99 -3.80 4.46 4.00
CA PHE A 99 -4.24 4.61 2.61
C PHE A 99 -5.04 3.37 2.18
N ARG A 100 -6.07 3.55 1.36
CA ARG A 100 -6.96 2.50 0.87
C ARG A 100 -6.99 2.52 -0.65
N SER A 101 -6.82 1.34 -1.23
CA SER A 101 -7.02 1.09 -2.64
C SER A 101 -8.20 0.15 -2.80
N TYR A 102 -9.09 0.51 -3.72
CA TYR A 102 -10.31 -0.24 -4.00
C TYR A 102 -10.22 -1.01 -5.33
N GLU A 103 -9.10 -0.87 -6.05
CA GLU A 103 -8.87 -1.51 -7.34
C GLU A 103 -7.58 -2.34 -7.31
N PRO A 104 -7.60 -3.56 -7.87
CA PRO A 104 -6.39 -4.38 -7.93
C PRO A 104 -5.30 -3.67 -8.73
N ARG A 105 -4.05 -3.80 -8.28
CA ARG A 105 -2.85 -3.25 -8.97
C ARG A 105 -2.85 -1.72 -9.14
N HIS A 106 -3.54 -1.00 -8.24
CA HIS A 106 -3.52 0.48 -8.19
C HIS A 106 -2.79 1.02 -6.95
N LEU A 107 -2.31 0.16 -6.05
CA LEU A 107 -1.44 0.53 -4.95
C LEU A 107 -0.25 -0.43 -4.92
N LEU A 108 0.95 0.10 -5.16
CA LEU A 108 2.17 -0.69 -5.37
C LEU A 108 3.17 -0.42 -4.26
N PHE A 109 3.60 -1.49 -3.58
CA PHE A 109 4.55 -1.49 -2.47
C PHE A 109 5.66 -2.52 -2.70
N SER A 110 6.90 -2.21 -2.32
CA SER A 110 8.01 -3.17 -2.30
C SER A 110 8.07 -3.91 -0.95
N ASN A 111 7.21 -4.91 -0.76
CA ASN A 111 7.09 -5.61 0.52
C ASN A 111 8.02 -6.84 0.66
N GLY A 112 8.63 -7.30 -0.45
CA GLY A 112 9.53 -8.47 -0.43
C GLY A 112 10.95 -8.12 0.01
N MET A 113 11.65 -7.34 -0.82
CA MET A 113 13.04 -6.93 -0.56
C MET A 113 13.16 -5.58 0.14
N GLN A 114 12.06 -4.82 0.25
CA GLN A 114 12.04 -3.48 0.84
C GLN A 114 13.09 -2.54 0.20
N THR A 115 13.17 -2.58 -1.14
CA THR A 115 14.13 -1.80 -1.92
C THR A 115 13.75 -0.31 -1.97
N LEU A 116 14.71 0.56 -1.64
CA LEU A 116 14.59 2.02 -1.75
C LEU A 116 14.69 2.50 -3.20
N GLY A 117 13.98 3.59 -3.52
CA GLY A 117 14.03 4.28 -4.81
C GLY A 117 13.08 3.72 -5.87
N VAL A 118 12.21 2.76 -5.51
CA VAL A 118 11.33 2.06 -6.45
C VAL A 118 10.12 2.89 -6.91
N ALA A 119 9.69 3.89 -6.14
CA ALA A 119 8.40 4.54 -6.37
C ALA A 119 8.32 5.25 -7.73
N LEU A 120 9.32 6.07 -8.06
CA LEU A 120 9.33 6.85 -9.29
C LEU A 120 9.48 5.98 -10.56
N PRO A 121 10.41 5.01 -10.65
CA PRO A 121 10.48 4.09 -11.79
C PRO A 121 9.19 3.28 -12.00
N TRP A 122 8.53 2.87 -10.92
CA TRP A 122 7.24 2.19 -11.00
C TRP A 122 6.13 3.12 -11.48
N ALA A 123 6.15 4.40 -11.09
CA ALA A 123 5.17 5.37 -11.56
C ALA A 123 5.33 5.65 -13.06
N ILE A 124 6.56 5.76 -13.55
CA ILE A 124 6.88 5.86 -14.98
C ILE A 124 6.30 4.65 -15.73
N SER A 125 6.53 3.45 -15.22
CA SER A 125 6.00 2.22 -15.81
C SER A 125 4.46 2.18 -15.79
N ALA A 126 3.85 2.60 -14.67
CA ALA A 126 2.41 2.65 -14.54
C ALA A 126 1.77 3.66 -15.51
N ALA A 127 2.42 4.81 -15.73
CA ALA A 127 1.99 5.82 -16.70
C ALA A 127 2.08 5.31 -18.15
N LEU A 128 3.08 4.49 -18.48
CA LEU A 128 3.15 3.84 -19.80
C LEU A 128 2.02 2.82 -20.02
N VAL A 129 1.68 2.05 -18.99
CA VAL A 129 0.59 1.07 -19.06
C VAL A 129 -0.79 1.75 -19.01
N ARG A 130 -0.89 2.93 -18.39
CA ARG A 130 -2.13 3.70 -18.21
C ARG A 130 -1.93 5.17 -18.63
N PRO A 131 -1.79 5.47 -19.93
CA PRO A 131 -1.38 6.80 -20.42
C PRO A 131 -2.38 7.92 -20.14
N ASN A 132 -3.64 7.60 -19.83
CA ASN A 132 -4.73 8.57 -19.64
C ASN A 132 -5.16 8.73 -18.18
N THR A 133 -4.42 8.16 -17.23
CA THR A 133 -4.71 8.32 -15.80
C THR A 133 -3.57 9.02 -15.10
N GLN A 134 -3.89 9.77 -14.05
CA GLN A 134 -2.87 10.37 -13.20
C GLN A 134 -2.24 9.27 -12.34
N ILE A 135 -0.91 9.33 -12.22
CA ILE A 135 -0.14 8.41 -11.39
C ILE A 135 0.49 9.21 -10.26
N ILE A 136 0.39 8.68 -9.05
CA ILE A 136 0.98 9.28 -7.86
C ILE A 136 2.15 8.40 -7.43
N SER A 137 3.29 9.03 -7.18
CA SER A 137 4.47 8.39 -6.60
C SER A 137 4.76 9.02 -5.26
N VAL A 138 5.00 8.22 -4.24
CA VAL A 138 5.27 8.68 -2.86
C VAL A 138 6.60 8.13 -2.39
N SER A 139 7.50 9.00 -1.95
CA SER A 139 8.79 8.60 -1.37
C SER A 139 9.17 9.46 -0.18
N GLY A 140 10.16 9.00 0.59
CA GLY A 140 10.94 9.88 1.47
C GLY A 140 11.98 10.65 0.68
N ASP A 141 12.63 11.62 1.32
CA ASP A 141 13.77 12.37 0.77
C ASP A 141 14.97 11.47 0.42
N GLY A 142 15.30 10.53 1.31
CA GLY A 142 16.37 9.55 1.10
C GLY A 142 16.11 8.66 -0.10
N GLY A 143 14.95 8.00 -0.14
CA GLY A 143 14.56 7.13 -1.26
C GLY A 143 14.42 7.88 -2.59
N PHE A 144 13.97 9.14 -2.55
CA PHE A 144 13.88 9.97 -3.74
C PHE A 144 15.23 10.13 -4.45
N LEU A 145 16.30 10.41 -3.70
CA LEU A 145 17.62 10.64 -4.29
C LEU A 145 18.23 9.41 -4.98
N PHE A 146 17.76 8.19 -4.67
CA PHE A 146 18.20 6.97 -5.35
C PHE A 146 17.74 6.90 -6.81
N SER A 147 16.58 7.46 -7.13
CA SER A 147 15.99 7.38 -8.47
C SER A 147 15.61 8.73 -9.08
N ALA A 148 15.98 9.85 -8.45
CA ALA A 148 15.67 11.20 -8.92
C ALA A 148 16.16 11.48 -10.36
N GLN A 149 17.20 10.78 -10.83
CA GLN A 149 17.68 10.91 -12.22
C GLN A 149 16.61 10.49 -13.26
N GLU A 150 15.64 9.66 -12.87
CA GLU A 150 14.53 9.18 -13.71
C GLU A 150 13.45 10.27 -13.95
N PHE A 151 13.59 11.47 -13.39
CA PHE A 151 12.72 12.58 -13.76
C PHE A 151 12.92 13.05 -15.21
N GLU A 152 14.13 12.97 -15.76
CA GLU A 152 14.38 13.32 -17.16
C GLU A 152 13.49 12.52 -18.12
N PRO A 153 13.46 11.17 -18.06
CA PRO A 153 12.61 10.41 -18.95
C PRO A 153 11.12 10.66 -18.70
N ALA A 154 10.69 10.84 -17.45
CA ALA A 154 9.29 11.17 -17.13
C ALA A 154 8.81 12.47 -17.80
N VAL A 155 9.64 13.52 -17.75
CA VAL A 155 9.37 14.82 -18.39
C VAL A 155 9.41 14.69 -19.92
N ARG A 156 10.44 14.03 -20.45
CA ARG A 156 10.60 13.81 -21.90
C ARG A 156 9.43 13.04 -22.51
N LEU A 157 8.85 12.11 -21.76
CA LEU A 157 7.68 11.33 -22.16
C LEU A 157 6.34 12.02 -21.82
N MET A 158 6.37 13.23 -21.25
CA MET A 158 5.20 14.02 -20.84
C MET A 158 4.21 13.21 -19.99
N GLN A 159 4.73 12.38 -19.07
CA GLN A 159 3.90 11.50 -18.26
C GLN A 159 3.16 12.29 -17.17
N ASN A 160 1.89 11.96 -16.96
CA ASN A 160 1.05 12.58 -15.92
C ASN A 160 1.34 11.99 -14.54
N ILE A 161 2.51 12.32 -14.00
CA ILE A 161 3.01 11.82 -12.70
C ILE A 161 3.08 12.97 -11.70
N VAL A 162 2.51 12.75 -10.51
CA VAL A 162 2.70 13.60 -9.33
C VAL A 162 3.58 12.85 -8.34
N HIS A 163 4.78 13.36 -8.09
CA HIS A 163 5.70 12.78 -7.11
C HIS A 163 5.64 13.57 -5.79
N ILE A 164 5.29 12.89 -4.70
CA ILE A 164 5.17 13.45 -3.35
C ILE A 164 6.39 12.99 -2.53
N ILE A 165 7.12 13.96 -1.99
CA ILE A 165 8.29 13.70 -1.15
C ILE A 165 7.92 14.04 0.30
N TRP A 166 7.97 13.04 1.17
CA TRP A 166 7.89 13.22 2.62
C TRP A 166 9.27 13.65 3.10
N ASN A 167 9.41 14.94 3.41
CA ASN A 167 10.68 15.54 3.80
C ASN A 167 10.69 15.84 5.31
N ASP A 168 11.44 15.06 6.06
CA ASP A 168 11.72 15.22 7.49
C ASP A 168 13.19 15.62 7.77
N GLY A 169 14.04 15.65 6.73
CA GLY A 169 15.45 16.02 6.78
C GLY A 169 16.35 15.01 7.50
N ILE A 170 15.86 13.79 7.78
CA ILE A 170 16.57 12.73 8.51
C ILE A 170 16.14 11.38 7.94
N TYR A 171 17.05 10.41 7.79
CA TYR A 171 16.67 9.02 7.49
C TYR A 171 15.89 8.37 8.67
N ASP A 172 14.59 8.65 8.75
CA ASP A 172 13.74 8.40 9.93
C ASP A 172 13.55 6.90 10.24
N MET A 173 13.46 6.05 9.21
CA MET A 173 13.23 4.61 9.39
C MET A 173 14.41 3.90 10.07
N VAL A 174 15.65 4.31 9.78
CA VAL A 174 16.85 3.73 10.43
C VAL A 174 16.97 4.21 11.87
N LYS A 175 16.60 5.47 12.12
CA LYS A 175 16.67 6.09 13.45
C LYS A 175 15.58 5.58 14.39
N PHE A 176 14.41 5.20 13.88
CA PHE A 176 13.35 4.59 14.67
C PHE A 176 13.66 3.15 15.09
N MET A 177 14.56 2.47 14.36
CA MET A 177 14.96 1.08 14.62
C MET A 177 16.26 0.95 15.44
N SER A 178 16.95 2.06 15.73
CA SER A 178 18.18 2.12 16.56
C SER A 178 17.92 2.69 17.94
#